data_AF-A0A2K2B5J3-F1
#
_entry.id   AF-A0A2K2B5J3-F1
#
_cell.length_a   1.000
_cell.length_b   1.000
_cell.length_c   1.000
_cell.angle_alpha   90.00
_cell.angle_beta   90.00
_cell.angle_gamma   90.00
#
_symmetry.space_group_name_H-M   'P 1'
#
loop_
_entity.id
_entity.type
_entity.pdbx_description
1 polymer ?
#
loop_
_entity_poly.entity_id
_entity_poly.type
_entity_poly.pdbx_seq_one_letter_code
_entity_poly.pdbx_strand_id
1 'polypeptide(L)'
;MSLELVVARFHCLAKIFVGEKIVSTRNLLPDHVTVSFARSGGPGGQNVNKVNTKVDMRFNVKNAYWLSERIRERIMQMEKNRINKDGEIVISSTKTRTQKGNIDDALAKLQAIIDVASYVPPPPSEEQKKKIAKLAAIGEQKRLKSKKALSDKKAFRRSRDSWD
;
A
#
# COMPACT_ATOMS: atom_id res chain seq x y z
N MET A 1 5.45 -45.43 -18.93
CA MET A 1 4.69 -44.16 -18.88
C MET A 1 5.40 -43.27 -17.88
N SER A 2 6.34 -42.49 -18.40
CA SER A 2 7.42 -41.85 -17.65
C SER A 2 6.92 -40.58 -16.96
N LEU A 3 6.92 -40.60 -15.63
CA LEU A 3 6.82 -39.41 -14.78
C LEU A 3 8.19 -38.70 -14.79
N GLU A 4 8.51 -37.99 -15.86
CA GLU A 4 9.60 -37.01 -15.87
C GLU A 4 9.28 -35.94 -16.90
N LEU A 5 8.48 -34.92 -16.57
CA LEU A 5 8.52 -33.64 -17.31
C LEU A 5 7.82 -32.42 -16.69
N VAL A 6 7.84 -32.17 -15.37
CA VAL A 6 7.46 -30.82 -14.87
C VAL A 6 8.24 -30.38 -13.62
N VAL A 7 9.55 -30.63 -13.59
CA VAL A 7 10.45 -30.01 -12.60
C VAL A 7 11.66 -29.44 -13.32
N ALA A 8 11.42 -28.50 -14.23
CA ALA A 8 12.47 -27.72 -14.88
C ALA A 8 12.36 -26.27 -14.40
N ARG A 9 13.35 -25.86 -13.59
CA ARG A 9 13.90 -24.50 -13.44
C ARG A 9 12.86 -23.42 -13.15
N PHE A 10 12.83 -22.81 -11.98
CA PHE A 10 13.74 -21.70 -11.71
C PHE A 10 14.05 -21.61 -10.21
N HIS A 11 15.15 -22.25 -9.84
CA HIS A 11 15.97 -21.83 -8.73
C HIS A 11 16.54 -20.44 -9.09
N CYS A 12 15.82 -19.36 -8.78
CA CYS A 12 16.36 -18.01 -8.83
C CYS A 12 16.73 -17.60 -7.42
N LEU A 13 18.00 -17.85 -7.13
CA LEU A 13 18.76 -17.36 -6.00
C LEU A 13 18.37 -15.93 -5.61
N ALA A 14 18.35 -15.72 -4.29
CA ALA A 14 18.37 -14.43 -3.62
C ALA A 14 19.14 -13.38 -4.42
N LYS A 15 18.39 -12.51 -5.08
CA LYS A 15 18.90 -11.36 -5.80
C LYS A 15 18.00 -10.21 -5.40
N ILE A 16 18.43 -9.50 -4.36
CA ILE A 16 17.90 -8.20 -3.95
C ILE A 16 18.19 -7.26 -5.14
N PHE A 17 17.30 -7.26 -6.13
CA PHE A 17 17.40 -6.40 -7.30
C PHE A 17 16.70 -5.08 -6.96
N VAL A 18 17.54 -4.11 -6.63
CA VAL A 18 17.20 -2.71 -6.51
C VAL A 18 16.83 -2.19 -7.90
N GLY A 19 15.60 -1.69 -8.06
CA GLY A 19 15.31 -0.67 -9.08
C GLY A 19 14.56 -1.08 -10.35
N GLU A 20 14.21 -2.35 -10.58
CA GLU A 20 13.39 -2.72 -11.74
C GLU A 20 12.00 -3.20 -11.31
N LYS A 21 10.95 -2.75 -12.00
CA LYS A 21 9.56 -3.17 -11.76
C LYS A 21 9.46 -4.70 -11.93
N ILE A 22 9.50 -5.44 -10.82
CA ILE A 22 9.63 -6.91 -10.82
C ILE A 22 8.38 -7.60 -11.39
N VAL A 23 7.23 -6.93 -11.47
CA VAL A 23 6.02 -7.57 -11.99
C VAL A 23 5.74 -7.06 -13.40
N SER A 24 6.13 -7.86 -14.40
CA SER A 24 5.54 -7.76 -15.74
C SER A 24 4.05 -8.12 -15.62
N THR A 25 3.22 -7.13 -15.28
CA THR A 25 1.78 -7.26 -15.02
C THR A 25 0.94 -7.29 -16.30
N ARG A 26 1.41 -7.98 -17.35
CA ARG A 26 0.66 -7.99 -18.61
C ARG A 26 -0.62 -8.82 -18.60
N ASN A 27 -0.83 -9.71 -17.63
CA ASN A 27 -2.00 -10.59 -17.62
C ASN A 27 -2.70 -10.62 -16.25
N LEU A 28 -3.35 -9.52 -15.85
CA LEU A 28 -4.50 -9.63 -14.96
C LEU A 28 -5.62 -10.30 -15.78
N LEU A 29 -5.62 -11.64 -15.81
CA LEU A 29 -6.69 -12.40 -16.44
C LEU A 29 -8.02 -12.06 -15.73
N PRO A 30 -9.11 -11.82 -16.46
CA PRO A 30 -10.43 -11.60 -15.87
C PRO A 30 -10.84 -12.68 -14.87
N ASP A 31 -10.32 -13.90 -15.04
CA ASP A 31 -10.62 -15.07 -14.21
C ASP A 31 -10.19 -14.92 -12.73
N HIS A 32 -9.28 -13.99 -12.42
CA HIS A 32 -8.81 -13.76 -11.05
C HIS A 32 -9.56 -12.65 -10.31
N VAL A 33 -10.48 -11.95 -10.98
CA VAL A 33 -11.24 -10.84 -10.40
C VAL A 33 -12.73 -11.09 -10.53
N THR A 34 -13.47 -10.94 -9.44
CA THR A 34 -14.94 -11.00 -9.47
C THR A 34 -15.48 -9.59 -9.69
N VAL A 35 -16.23 -9.39 -10.77
CA VAL A 35 -16.81 -8.09 -11.12
C VAL A 35 -18.31 -8.13 -10.85
N SER A 36 -18.79 -7.20 -10.03
CA SER A 36 -20.20 -6.96 -9.78
C SER A 36 -20.60 -5.58 -10.31
N PHE A 37 -21.80 -5.47 -10.85
CA PHE A 37 -22.34 -4.21 -11.32
C PHE A 37 -23.40 -3.70 -10.35
N ALA A 38 -23.35 -2.40 -10.08
CA ALA A 38 -24.30 -1.72 -9.21
C ALA A 38 -24.79 -0.42 -9.87
N ARG A 39 -25.76 0.23 -9.25
CA ARG A 39 -26.17 1.58 -9.64
C ARG A 39 -25.13 2.59 -9.13
N SER A 40 -24.77 3.55 -9.98
CA SER A 40 -23.92 4.67 -9.57
C SER A 40 -24.72 5.62 -8.68
N GLY A 41 -24.14 6.07 -7.56
CA GLY A 41 -24.74 7.12 -6.74
C GLY A 41 -24.55 8.50 -7.40
N GLY A 42 -25.58 9.36 -7.32
CA GLY A 42 -25.51 10.73 -7.82
C GLY A 42 -26.89 11.39 -7.94
N PRO A 43 -26.96 12.73 -8.08
CA PRO A 43 -28.22 13.45 -8.27
C PRO A 43 -28.93 12.93 -9.53
N GLY A 44 -30.18 12.51 -9.33
CA GLY A 44 -30.93 11.64 -10.22
C GLY A 44 -31.15 12.19 -11.63
N GLY A 45 -31.01 11.30 -12.62
CA GLY A 45 -31.41 11.49 -14.00
C GLY A 45 -31.81 10.15 -14.62
N GLN A 46 -32.47 10.15 -15.78
CA GLN A 46 -33.01 8.92 -16.39
C GLN A 46 -31.96 7.80 -16.52
N ASN A 47 -30.71 8.13 -16.83
CA ASN A 47 -29.64 7.14 -17.01
C ASN A 47 -29.15 6.52 -15.69
N VAL A 48 -29.09 7.31 -14.60
CA VAL A 48 -28.57 6.85 -13.29
C VAL A 48 -29.50 5.83 -12.64
N ASN A 49 -30.81 5.99 -12.82
CA ASN A 49 -31.81 5.09 -12.26
C ASN A 49 -32.03 3.82 -13.10
N LYS A 50 -31.62 3.83 -14.38
CA LYS A 50 -31.91 2.75 -15.34
C LYS A 50 -30.72 1.85 -15.64
N VAL A 51 -29.47 2.35 -15.59
CA VAL A 51 -28.30 1.59 -16.03
C VAL A 51 -27.35 1.31 -14.87
N ASN A 52 -27.01 0.04 -14.66
CA ASN A 52 -26.01 -0.41 -13.68
C ASN A 52 -24.60 -0.14 -14.20
N THR A 53 -24.14 1.11 -14.10
CA THR A 53 -22.84 1.55 -14.60
C THR A 53 -21.72 1.40 -13.58
N LYS A 54 -22.02 1.41 -12.27
CA LYS A 54 -21.01 1.24 -11.22
C LYS A 54 -20.41 -0.15 -11.30
N VAL A 55 -19.09 -0.22 -11.21
CA VAL A 55 -18.33 -1.47 -11.16
C VAL A 55 -17.75 -1.63 -9.76
N ASP A 56 -18.03 -2.75 -9.13
CA ASP A 56 -17.40 -3.20 -7.89
C ASP A 56 -16.57 -4.45 -8.20
N MET A 57 -15.26 -4.30 -8.21
CA MET A 57 -14.30 -5.37 -8.48
C MET A 57 -13.74 -5.92 -7.17
N ARG A 58 -13.79 -7.25 -7.00
CA ARG A 58 -13.18 -7.96 -5.88
C ARG A 58 -11.99 -8.75 -6.35
N PHE A 59 -10.89 -8.65 -5.63
CA PHE A 59 -9.67 -9.39 -5.88
C PHE A 59 -9.18 -10.05 -4.60
N ASN A 60 -8.96 -11.36 -4.62
CA ASN A 60 -8.42 -12.09 -3.47
C ASN A 60 -6.89 -12.04 -3.50
N VAL A 61 -6.32 -11.17 -2.67
CA VAL A 61 -4.87 -10.94 -2.61
C VAL A 61 -4.15 -12.15 -2.02
N LYS A 62 -4.78 -12.82 -1.05
CA LYS A 62 -4.19 -13.95 -0.31
C LYS A 62 -4.02 -15.19 -1.18
N ASN A 63 -5.01 -15.48 -2.03
CA ASN A 63 -5.03 -16.66 -2.90
C ASN A 63 -4.35 -16.42 -4.26
N ALA A 64 -3.80 -15.23 -4.52
CA ALA A 64 -3.12 -14.92 -5.77
C ALA A 64 -1.75 -15.63 -5.84
N TYR A 65 -1.71 -16.80 -6.49
CA TYR A 65 -0.50 -17.63 -6.66
C TYR A 65 0.61 -16.94 -7.48
N TRP A 66 0.24 -16.03 -8.38
CA TRP A 66 1.16 -15.30 -9.25
C TRP A 66 1.82 -14.10 -8.56
N LEU A 67 1.38 -13.72 -7.35
CA LEU A 67 2.01 -12.69 -6.53
C LEU A 67 3.02 -13.32 -5.56
N SER A 68 4.19 -12.68 -5.42
CA SER A 68 5.15 -13.02 -4.37
C SER A 68 4.56 -12.75 -2.98
N GLU A 69 4.88 -13.57 -1.98
CA GLU A 69 4.45 -13.39 -0.59
C GLU A 69 4.76 -11.99 -0.07
N ARG A 70 5.95 -11.47 -0.35
CA ARG A 70 6.35 -10.11 0.04
C ARG A 70 5.41 -9.03 -0.51
N ILE A 71 4.94 -9.20 -1.74
CA ILE A 71 4.02 -8.26 -2.38
C ILE A 71 2.62 -8.42 -1.78
N ARG A 72 2.17 -9.65 -1.55
CA ARG A 72 0.89 -9.92 -0.87
C ARG A 72 0.84 -9.25 0.50
N GLU A 73 1.86 -9.49 1.34
CA GLU A 73 1.96 -8.88 2.67
C GLU A 73 1.98 -7.35 2.60
N ARG A 74 2.72 -6.77 1.66
CA ARG A 74 2.73 -5.31 1.47
C ARG A 74 1.39 -4.76 1.08
N ILE A 75 0.68 -5.38 0.14
CA ILE A 75 -0.68 -4.98 -0.25
C ILE A 75 -1.60 -5.06 0.97
N MET A 76 -1.53 -6.15 1.74
CA MET A 76 -2.30 -6.34 2.98
C MET A 76 -2.03 -5.25 4.03
N GLN A 77 -0.79 -4.78 4.15
CA GLN A 77 -0.41 -3.70 5.07
C GLN A 77 -0.84 -2.31 4.57
N MET A 78 -0.66 -2.04 3.27
CA MET A 78 -0.95 -0.75 2.66
C MET A 78 -2.46 -0.48 2.57
N GLU A 79 -3.21 -1.48 2.12
CA GLU A 79 -4.66 -1.38 1.87
C GLU A 79 -5.48 -2.02 2.99
N LYS A 80 -4.92 -2.10 4.22
CA LYS A 80 -5.56 -2.74 5.39
C LYS A 80 -7.00 -2.29 5.65
N ASN A 81 -7.31 -1.02 5.33
CA ASN A 81 -8.63 -0.43 5.54
C ASN A 81 -9.67 -0.85 4.48
N ARG A 82 -9.20 -1.36 3.33
CA ARG A 82 -10.00 -1.72 2.16
C ARG A 82 -10.06 -3.23 1.92
N ILE A 83 -9.40 -4.01 2.77
CA ILE A 83 -9.30 -5.46 2.69
C ILE A 83 -10.21 -6.10 3.74
N ASN A 84 -10.94 -7.13 3.31
CA ASN A 84 -11.83 -7.93 4.15
C ASN A 84 -11.02 -8.93 4.99
N LYS A 85 -11.67 -9.57 5.99
CA LYS A 85 -11.02 -10.62 6.81
C LYS A 85 -10.48 -11.78 5.98
N ASP A 86 -11.11 -12.06 4.84
CA ASP A 86 -10.72 -13.12 3.91
C ASP A 86 -9.54 -12.74 2.99
N GLY A 87 -9.01 -11.52 3.09
CA GLY A 87 -7.92 -11.05 2.24
C GLY A 87 -8.37 -10.56 0.86
N GLU A 88 -9.66 -10.22 0.73
CA GLU A 88 -10.22 -9.65 -0.49
C GLU A 88 -10.18 -8.13 -0.47
N ILE A 89 -9.61 -7.52 -1.50
CA ILE A 89 -9.69 -6.07 -1.73
C ILE A 89 -10.88 -5.76 -2.64
N VAL A 90 -11.64 -4.73 -2.27
CA VAL A 90 -12.75 -4.21 -3.10
C VAL A 90 -12.36 -2.88 -3.73
N ILE A 91 -12.50 -2.80 -5.05
CA ILE A 91 -12.19 -1.62 -5.87
C ILE A 91 -13.45 -1.22 -6.62
N SER A 92 -14.00 -0.06 -6.29
CA SER A 92 -15.17 0.48 -6.97
C SER A 92 -14.80 1.57 -7.99
N SER A 93 -15.47 1.60 -9.14
CA SER A 93 -15.35 2.69 -10.12
C SER A 93 -16.72 3.13 -10.66
N THR A 94 -16.89 4.46 -10.72
CA THR A 94 -18.06 5.18 -11.25
C THR A 94 -17.64 6.34 -12.15
N LYS A 95 -16.43 6.28 -12.73
CA LYS A 95 -15.82 7.41 -13.45
C LYS A 95 -16.53 7.75 -14.77
N THR A 96 -17.05 6.74 -15.44
CA THR A 96 -17.64 6.84 -16.78
C THR A 96 -19.10 6.36 -16.78
N ARG A 97 -19.84 6.76 -17.81
CA ARG A 97 -21.22 6.32 -18.05
C ARG A 97 -21.34 4.89 -18.63
N THR A 98 -20.22 4.23 -18.93
CA THR A 98 -20.21 2.90 -19.55
C THR A 98 -19.62 1.87 -18.58
N GLN A 99 -20.13 0.64 -18.61
CA GLN A 99 -19.60 -0.45 -17.78
C GLN A 99 -18.15 -0.76 -18.14
N LYS A 100 -17.85 -0.88 -19.44
CA LYS A 100 -16.49 -1.16 -19.93
C LYS A 100 -15.47 -0.14 -19.44
N GLY A 101 -15.78 1.16 -19.54
CA GLY A 101 -14.87 2.20 -19.06
C GLY A 101 -14.62 2.14 -17.55
N ASN A 102 -15.62 1.73 -16.78
CA ASN A 102 -15.47 1.54 -15.33
C ASN A 102 -14.72 0.26 -14.96
N ILE A 103 -14.80 -0.81 -15.78
CA ILE A 103 -13.96 -2.00 -15.64
C ILE A 103 -12.49 -1.64 -15.88
N ASP A 104 -12.19 -0.96 -16.99
CA ASP A 104 -10.83 -0.56 -17.35
C ASP A 104 -10.21 0.34 -16.27
N ASP A 105 -10.99 1.27 -15.71
CA ASP A 105 -10.55 2.13 -14.60
C ASP A 105 -10.32 1.34 -13.29
N ALA A 106 -11.17 0.35 -12.99
CA ALA A 106 -10.97 -0.52 -11.83
C ALA A 106 -9.72 -1.39 -11.97
N LEU A 107 -9.45 -1.93 -13.17
CA LEU A 107 -8.22 -2.65 -13.49
C LEU A 107 -6.98 -1.75 -13.35
N ALA A 108 -7.04 -0.53 -13.87
CA ALA A 108 -5.94 0.43 -13.75
C ALA A 108 -5.63 0.78 -12.28
N LYS A 109 -6.66 0.92 -11.44
CA LYS A 109 -6.50 1.13 -9.99
C LYS A 109 -5.86 -0.08 -9.30
N LEU A 110 -6.31 -1.30 -9.64
CA LEU A 110 -5.70 -2.52 -9.12
C LEU A 110 -4.22 -2.61 -9.50
N GLN A 111 -3.92 -2.30 -10.76
CA GLN A 111 -2.56 -2.27 -11.28
C GLN A 111 -1.68 -1.26 -10.52
N ALA A 112 -2.20 -0.06 -10.27
CA ALA A 112 -1.47 0.96 -9.51
C ALA A 112 -1.14 0.49 -8.08
N ILE A 113 -2.06 -0.20 -7.40
CA ILE A 113 -1.82 -0.76 -6.07
C ILE A 113 -0.70 -1.79 -6.11
N ILE A 114 -0.71 -2.69 -7.10
CA ILE A 114 0.33 -3.70 -7.28
C ILE A 114 1.69 -3.06 -7.59
N ASP A 115 1.72 -2.04 -8.47
CA ASP A 115 2.93 -1.31 -8.81
C ASP A 115 3.57 -0.66 -7.58
N VAL A 116 2.76 -0.01 -6.74
CA VAL A 116 3.23 0.62 -5.51
C VAL A 116 3.73 -0.42 -4.50
N ALA A 117 3.03 -1.55 -4.35
CA ALA A 117 3.47 -2.62 -3.45
C ALA A 117 4.76 -3.30 -3.95
N SER A 118 4.90 -3.47 -5.27
CA SER A 118 6.09 -4.00 -5.92
C SER A 118 7.27 -3.04 -5.89
N TYR A 119 7.05 -1.74 -5.67
CA TYR A 119 8.11 -0.76 -5.64
C TYR A 119 9.04 -1.00 -4.44
N VAL A 120 10.27 -1.38 -4.70
CA VAL A 120 11.33 -1.49 -3.70
C VAL A 120 12.16 -0.21 -3.78
N PRO A 121 12.10 0.68 -2.76
CA PRO A 121 12.91 1.88 -2.77
C PRO A 121 14.39 1.49 -2.79
N PRO A 122 15.23 2.19 -3.57
CA PRO A 122 16.66 1.95 -3.57
C PRO A 122 17.25 2.21 -2.18
N PRO A 123 18.38 1.54 -1.84
CA PRO A 123 19.06 1.80 -0.60
C PRO A 123 19.41 3.31 -0.52
N PRO A 124 19.28 3.93 0.66
CA PRO A 124 19.51 5.35 0.80
C PRO A 124 20.96 5.69 0.45
N SER A 125 21.16 6.78 -0.28
CA SER A 125 22.49 7.29 -0.60
C SER A 125 23.23 7.72 0.67
N GLU A 126 24.56 7.79 0.61
CA GLU A 126 25.38 8.23 1.74
C GLU A 126 24.99 9.63 2.25
N GLU A 127 24.57 10.52 1.34
CA GLU A 127 24.06 11.84 1.71
C GLU A 127 22.74 11.78 2.49
N GLN A 128 21.83 10.89 2.08
CA GLN A 128 20.57 10.66 2.80
C GLN A 128 20.83 10.11 4.20
N LYS A 129 21.77 9.16 4.34
CA LYS A 129 22.18 8.61 5.65
C LYS A 129 22.74 9.71 6.56
N LYS A 130 23.64 10.56 6.04
CA LYS A 130 24.20 11.70 6.79
C LYS A 130 23.11 12.68 7.23
N LYS A 131 22.15 12.98 6.36
CA LYS A 131 21.01 13.87 6.67
C LYS A 131 20.14 13.30 7.79
N ILE A 132 19.84 11.99 7.75
CA ILE A 132 19.06 11.30 8.79
C ILE A 132 19.80 11.38 10.13
N ALA A 133 21.10 11.07 10.15
CA ALA A 133 21.92 11.15 11.36
C ALA A 133 21.94 12.57 11.96
N LYS A 134 22.08 13.60 11.10
CA LYS A 134 22.05 15.00 11.54
C LYS A 134 20.70 15.37 12.16
N LEU A 135 19.59 14.96 11.55
CA LEU A 135 18.25 15.23 12.08
C LEU A 135 18.03 14.53 13.43
N ALA A 136 18.49 13.30 13.58
CA ALA A 136 18.44 12.56 14.84
C ALA A 136 19.22 13.28 15.95
N ALA A 137 20.44 13.74 15.67
CA ALA A 137 21.26 14.50 16.61
C ALA A 137 20.60 15.81 17.05
N ILE A 138 19.99 16.55 16.11
CA ILE A 138 19.25 17.78 16.42
C ILE A 138 18.03 17.48 17.30
N GLY A 139 17.29 16.41 17.01
CA GLY A 139 16.16 15.97 17.81
C GLY A 139 16.55 15.67 19.26
N GLU A 140 17.64 14.93 19.44
CA GLU A 140 18.16 14.58 20.77
C GLU A 140 18.63 15.82 21.56
N GLN A 141 19.35 16.73 20.91
CA GLN A 141 19.74 18.00 21.54
C GLN A 141 18.54 18.83 21.97
N LYS A 142 17.49 18.91 21.14
CA LYS A 142 16.25 19.62 21.50
C LYS A 142 15.59 18.98 22.72
N ARG A 143 15.48 17.64 22.75
CA ARG A 143 14.92 16.89 23.87
C ARG A 143 15.69 17.17 25.17
N LEU A 144 17.02 17.12 25.14
CA LEU A 144 17.87 17.41 26.30
C LEU A 144 17.71 18.84 26.80
N LYS A 145 17.67 19.82 25.89
CA LYS A 145 17.43 21.24 26.24
C LYS A 145 16.05 21.43 26.90
N SER A 146 15.00 20.84 26.33
CA SER A 146 13.66 20.89 26.92
C SER A 146 13.61 20.23 28.31
N LYS A 147 14.27 19.08 28.48
CA LYS A 147 14.40 18.41 29.79
C LYS A 147 15.11 19.31 30.81
N LYS A 148 16.21 19.95 30.41
CA LYS A 148 16.97 20.87 31.27
C LYS A 148 16.14 22.09 31.67
N ALA A 149 15.51 22.76 30.71
CA ALA A 149 14.65 23.91 30.97
C ALA A 149 13.48 23.57 31.92
N LEU A 150 12.88 22.38 31.78
CA LEU A 150 11.85 21.89 32.70
C LEU A 150 12.40 21.62 34.10
N SER A 151 13.60 21.07 34.21
CA SER A 151 14.29 20.84 35.49
C SER A 151 14.58 22.16 36.20
N ASP A 152 15.16 23.12 35.49
CA ASP A 152 15.52 24.44 36.02
C ASP A 152 14.27 25.18 36.50
N LYS A 153 13.18 25.13 35.71
CA LYS A 153 11.87 25.69 36.12
C LYS A 153 11.33 25.05 37.39
N LYS A 154 11.49 23.73 37.57
CA LYS A 154 11.06 23.03 38.80
C LYS A 154 11.95 23.37 39.99
N ALA A 155 13.26 23.50 39.80
CA ALA A 155 14.20 23.90 40.83
C ALA A 155 13.90 25.31 41.34
N PHE A 156 13.70 26.26 40.43
CA PHE A 156 13.35 27.65 40.77
C PHE A 156 12.03 27.77 41.55
N ARG A 157 11.05 26.90 41.27
CA ARG A 157 9.80 26.85 42.05
C ARG A 157 10.03 26.41 43.49
N ARG A 158 10.93 25.44 43.73
CA ARG A 158 11.21 24.91 45.08
C ARG A 158 12.05 25.87 45.92
N SER A 159 12.93 26.66 45.29
CA SER A 159 13.83 27.55 46.03
C SER A 159 13.13 28.78 46.63
N ARG A 160 11.86 29.03 46.30
CA ARG A 160 11.09 30.16 46.84
C ARG A 160 10.30 29.82 48.11
N ASP A 161 10.38 28.58 48.58
CA ASP A 161 9.67 28.07 49.76
C ASP A 161 10.58 27.93 51.01
N SER A 162 11.66 28.72 51.13
CA SER A 162 12.33 28.91 52.44
C SER A 162 11.74 30.13 53.14
N TRP A 163 10.63 29.91 53.85
CA TRP A 163 10.15 30.84 54.89
C TRP A 163 10.63 30.30 56.24
N ASP A 164 11.88 30.61 56.57
CA ASP A 164 12.44 30.58 57.93
C ASP A 164 13.28 31.86 58.08
#